data_AF-A0A436FDB0-F1
#
_entry.id   AF-A0A436FDB0-F1
#
_cell.length_a   1.000
_cell.length_b   1.000
_cell.length_c   1.000
_cell.angle_alpha   90.00
_cell.angle_beta   90.00
_cell.angle_gamma   90.00
#
_symmetry.space_group_name_H-M   'P 1'
#
loop_
_entity.id
_entity.type
_entity.pdbx_description
1 polymer ?
#
loop_
_entity_poly.entity_id
_entity_poly.type
_entity_poly.pdbx_seq_one_letter_code
_entity_poly.pdbx_strand_id
1 'polypeptide(L)'
;QMFRSKGTLNADGTARKPRGGFFLQGLLVALSNPKTLIFFGAFFPQFISPQGNYSLQIAIMGLTAMIFAAFSDSTYALAAGRAGRLLSAGRIKLLSRISGSFMVGGGLWLALSKAK
;
A
#
# COMPACT_ATOMS: atom_id res chain seq x y z
N GLN A 1 -10.53 3.88 17.33
CA GLN A 1 -11.17 2.55 17.46
C GLN A 1 -10.17 1.39 17.60
N MET A 2 -8.87 1.56 17.31
CA MET A 2 -7.82 0.52 17.51
C MET A 2 -7.66 0.01 18.95
N PHE A 3 -7.74 0.88 19.97
CA PHE A 3 -7.55 0.48 21.37
C PHE A 3 -8.66 -0.43 21.94
N ARG A 4 -9.84 -0.41 21.32
CA ARG A 4 -11.01 -1.23 21.69
C ARG A 4 -11.24 -2.42 20.74
N SER A 5 -10.44 -2.56 19.68
CA SER A 5 -10.54 -3.71 18.78
C SER A 5 -10.21 -4.98 19.57
N LYS A 6 -11.16 -5.93 19.59
CA LYS A 6 -11.03 -7.21 20.30
C LYS A 6 -10.01 -8.16 19.64
N GLY A 7 -9.33 -7.74 18.56
CA GLY A 7 -8.40 -8.61 17.84
C GLY A 7 -9.10 -9.80 17.18
N THR A 8 -10.43 -9.75 17.05
CA THR A 8 -11.20 -10.67 16.26
C THR A 8 -10.93 -10.34 14.80
N LEU A 9 -10.09 -11.16 14.14
CA LEU A 9 -10.17 -11.30 12.70
C LEU A 9 -11.60 -11.76 12.43
N ASN A 10 -12.51 -10.85 12.05
CA ASN A 10 -13.84 -11.26 11.60
C ASN A 10 -13.63 -12.15 10.38
N ALA A 11 -13.67 -13.47 10.58
CA ALA A 11 -13.66 -14.44 9.50
C ALA A 11 -14.88 -14.24 8.57
N ASP A 12 -15.96 -13.67 9.10
CA ASP A 12 -17.20 -13.33 8.39
C ASP A 12 -17.21 -11.93 7.77
N GLY A 13 -16.10 -11.18 7.85
CA GLY A 13 -15.94 -9.86 7.25
C GLY A 13 -15.87 -9.93 5.73
N THR A 14 -16.94 -10.38 5.07
CA THR A 14 -17.08 -10.30 3.62
C THR A 14 -17.16 -8.82 3.25
N ALA A 15 -16.00 -8.20 3.03
CA ALA A 15 -15.90 -6.87 2.49
C ALA A 15 -16.79 -6.83 1.24
N ARG A 16 -17.79 -5.94 1.26
CA ARG A 16 -18.80 -5.87 0.20
C ARG A 16 -18.07 -5.72 -1.13
N LYS A 17 -18.22 -6.71 -2.02
CA LYS A 17 -17.56 -6.69 -3.33
C LYS A 17 -17.90 -5.36 -4.02
N PRO A 18 -16.91 -4.64 -4.58
CA PRO A 18 -17.16 -3.41 -5.30
C PRO A 18 -18.11 -3.70 -6.47
N ARG A 19 -19.05 -2.79 -6.75
CA ARG A 19 -20.04 -2.96 -7.84
C ARG A 19 -19.40 -3.08 -9.23
N GLY A 20 -18.11 -2.72 -9.36
CA GLY A 20 -17.30 -2.90 -10.58
C GLY A 20 -16.08 -3.82 -10.43
N GLY A 21 -16.03 -4.62 -9.36
CA GLY A 21 -14.91 -5.51 -9.07
C GLY A 21 -13.66 -4.82 -8.51
N PHE A 22 -12.72 -5.63 -8.04
CA PHE A 22 -11.50 -5.14 -7.38
C PHE A 22 -10.53 -4.46 -8.36
N PHE A 23 -10.51 -4.88 -9.63
CA PHE A 23 -9.67 -4.25 -10.65
C PHE A 23 -10.06 -2.78 -10.87
N LEU A 24 -11.34 -2.51 -11.11
CA LEU A 24 -11.80 -1.14 -11.35
C LEU A 24 -11.62 -0.27 -10.10
N GLN A 25 -11.88 -0.83 -8.90
CA GLN A 25 -11.60 -0.11 -7.65
C GLN A 25 -10.12 0.23 -7.53
N GLY A 26 -9.22 -0.72 -7.78
CA GLY A 26 -7.77 -0.51 -7.73
C GLY A 26 -7.30 0.53 -8.74
N LEU A 27 -7.82 0.46 -9.98
CA LEU A 27 -7.53 1.43 -11.04
C LEU A 27 -7.96 2.84 -10.61
N LEU A 28 -9.18 3.00 -10.10
CA LEU A 28 -9.68 4.30 -9.65
C LEU A 28 -8.88 4.84 -8.46
N VAL A 29 -8.49 3.98 -7.52
CA VAL A 29 -7.62 4.37 -6.39
C VAL A 29 -6.25 4.83 -6.89
N ALA A 30 -5.67 4.11 -7.85
CA ALA A 30 -4.37 4.48 -8.44
C ALA A 30 -4.44 5.82 -9.19
N LEU A 31 -5.47 6.02 -10.02
CA LEU A 31 -5.68 7.27 -10.76
C LEU A 31 -6.01 8.45 -9.83
N SER A 32 -6.73 8.20 -8.74
CA SER A 32 -7.08 9.25 -7.76
C SER A 32 -5.93 9.60 -6.82
N ASN A 33 -4.79 8.92 -6.92
CA ASN A 33 -3.62 9.20 -6.10
C ASN A 33 -2.67 10.18 -6.84
N PRO A 34 -2.77 11.50 -6.60
CA PRO A 34 -1.94 12.48 -7.30
C PRO A 34 -0.46 12.31 -6.98
N LYS A 35 -0.11 11.77 -5.80
CA LYS A 35 1.28 11.52 -5.42
C LYS A 35 1.93 10.54 -6.38
N THR A 36 1.22 9.48 -6.75
CA THR A 36 1.70 8.47 -7.70
C THR A 36 1.93 9.08 -9.08
N LEU A 37 0.97 9.87 -9.57
CA LEU A 37 1.07 10.53 -10.87
C LEU A 37 2.22 11.54 -10.92
N ILE A 38 2.37 12.37 -9.89
CA ILE A 38 3.45 13.36 -9.79
C ILE A 38 4.81 12.65 -9.70
N PHE A 39 4.92 11.59 -8.88
CA PHE A 39 6.16 10.83 -8.75
C PHE A 39 6.60 10.24 -10.10
N PHE A 40 5.73 9.49 -10.78
CA PHE A 40 6.09 8.89 -12.06
C PHE A 40 6.27 9.94 -13.16
N GLY A 41 5.46 10.99 -13.18
CA GLY A 41 5.59 12.10 -14.12
C GLY A 41 6.91 12.85 -13.99
N ALA A 42 7.46 12.97 -12.78
CA ALA A 42 8.78 13.56 -12.56
C ALA A 42 9.95 12.56 -12.76
N PHE A 43 9.73 11.28 -12.47
CA PHE A 43 10.76 10.26 -12.48
C PHE A 43 11.01 9.67 -13.87
N PHE A 44 9.95 9.32 -14.62
CA PHE A 44 10.08 8.66 -15.92
C PHE A 44 10.88 9.45 -16.94
N PRO A 45 10.71 10.78 -17.10
CA PRO A 45 11.48 11.56 -18.07
C PRO A 45 13.00 11.46 -17.88
N GLN A 46 13.48 11.16 -16.67
CA GLN A 46 14.92 11.04 -16.38
C GLN A 46 15.56 9.78 -16.99
N PHE A 47 14.76 8.78 -17.34
CA PHE A 47 15.23 7.49 -17.91
C PHE A 47 14.82 7.31 -19.37
N ILE A 48 14.06 8.24 -19.92
CA ILE A 48 13.62 8.20 -21.31
C ILE A 48 14.70 8.82 -22.20
N SER A 49 15.12 8.08 -23.20
CA SER A 49 15.97 8.61 -24.25
C SER A 49 15.15 9.54 -25.16
N PRO A 50 15.65 10.76 -25.47
CA PRO A 50 15.00 11.65 -26.43
C PRO A 50 14.91 11.05 -27.84
N GLN A 51 15.74 10.06 -28.13
CA GLN A 51 15.77 9.35 -29.41
C GLN A 51 14.94 8.06 -29.33
N GLY A 52 13.85 7.99 -30.11
CA GLY A 52 13.01 6.79 -30.25
C GLY A 52 11.53 7.01 -29.91
N ASN A 53 10.79 5.91 -29.73
CA ASN A 53 9.36 5.94 -29.43
C ASN A 53 9.10 6.11 -27.92
N TYR A 54 8.69 7.30 -27.50
CA TYR A 54 8.35 7.64 -26.12
C TYR A 54 7.31 6.71 -25.50
N SER A 55 6.23 6.40 -26.23
CA SER A 55 5.13 5.57 -25.72
C SER A 55 5.60 4.16 -25.39
N LEU A 56 6.50 3.59 -26.21
CA LEU A 56 7.05 2.26 -25.96
C LEU A 56 7.97 2.24 -24.74
N GLN A 57 8.83 3.26 -24.58
CA GLN A 57 9.72 3.37 -23.41
C GLN A 57 8.91 3.51 -22.11
N ILE A 58 7.90 4.39 -22.11
CA ILE A 58 6.98 4.56 -20.97
C ILE A 58 6.24 3.26 -20.66
N ALA A 59 5.74 2.56 -21.68
CA ALA A 59 5.02 1.29 -21.50
C ALA A 59 5.92 0.21 -20.89
N ILE A 60 7.16 0.08 -21.35
CA ILE A 60 8.14 -0.87 -20.80
C ILE A 60 8.42 -0.54 -19.32
N MET A 61 8.76 0.72 -19.01
CA MET A 61 9.05 1.15 -17.64
C MET A 61 7.85 0.95 -16.70
N GLY A 62 6.66 1.35 -17.14
CA GLY A 62 5.42 1.19 -16.38
C GLY A 62 5.10 -0.28 -16.13
N LEU A 63 5.27 -1.14 -17.14
CA LEU A 63 5.04 -2.58 -17.00
C LEU A 63 6.07 -3.24 -16.07
N THR A 64 7.34 -2.87 -16.17
CA THR A 64 8.39 -3.35 -15.25
C THR A 64 8.08 -2.96 -13.81
N ALA A 65 7.70 -1.69 -13.56
CA ALA A 65 7.31 -1.23 -12.24
C ALA A 65 6.07 -1.97 -11.72
N MET A 66 5.07 -2.21 -12.58
CA MET A 66 3.86 -2.95 -12.23
C MET A 66 4.16 -4.41 -11.86
N ILE A 67 5.03 -5.10 -12.60
CA ILE A 67 5.46 -6.48 -12.30
C ILE A 67 6.16 -6.51 -10.95
N PHE A 68 7.06 -5.58 -10.67
CA PHE A 68 7.77 -5.52 -9.40
C PHE A 68 6.81 -5.26 -8.23
N ALA A 69 5.89 -4.32 -8.39
CA ALA A 69 4.86 -4.03 -7.39
C ALA A 69 3.98 -5.26 -7.13
N ALA A 70 3.46 -5.89 -8.20
CA ALA A 70 2.63 -7.08 -8.10
C ALA A 70 3.37 -8.24 -7.42
N PHE A 71 4.65 -8.44 -7.72
CA PHE A 71 5.48 -9.47 -7.09
C PHE A 71 5.70 -9.19 -5.60
N SER A 72 6.01 -7.94 -5.25
CA SER A 72 6.20 -7.51 -3.85
C SER A 72 4.91 -7.68 -3.05
N ASP A 73 3.79 -7.17 -3.56
CA ASP A 73 2.47 -7.24 -2.93
C ASP A 73 1.99 -8.69 -2.81
N SER A 74 2.22 -9.52 -3.82
CA SER A 74 1.86 -10.94 -3.77
C SER A 74 2.67 -11.69 -2.72
N THR A 75 3.98 -11.44 -2.65
CA THR A 75 4.84 -12.00 -1.62
C THR A 75 4.35 -11.60 -0.23
N TYR A 76 4.02 -10.33 -0.04
CA TYR A 76 3.48 -9.83 1.21
C TYR A 76 2.12 -10.45 1.55
N ALA A 77 1.20 -10.53 0.58
CA ALA A 77 -0.12 -11.13 0.76
C ALA A 77 -0.03 -12.62 1.15
N LEU A 78 0.86 -13.38 0.51
CA LEU A 78 1.11 -14.78 0.83
C LEU A 78 1.75 -14.95 2.22
N ALA A 79 2.71 -14.09 2.56
CA ALA A 79 3.34 -14.07 3.88
C ALA A 79 2.31 -13.74 4.98
N ALA A 80 1.49 -12.71 4.76
CA ALA A 80 0.42 -12.31 5.66
C ALA A 80 -0.65 -13.40 5.80
N GLY A 81 -1.02 -14.07 4.71
CA GLY A 81 -1.95 -15.20 4.73
C GLY A 81 -1.44 -16.38 5.54
N ARG A 82 -0.13 -16.69 5.47
CA ARG A 82 0.50 -17.72 6.32
C ARG A 82 0.64 -17.29 7.77
N ALA A 83 1.13 -16.07 8.02
CA ALA A 83 1.28 -15.53 9.36
C ALA A 83 -0.06 -15.42 10.10
N GLY A 84 -1.13 -15.03 9.40
CA GLY A 84 -2.48 -14.96 9.95
C GLY A 84 -3.00 -16.32 10.46
N ARG A 85 -2.55 -17.44 9.88
CA ARG A 85 -2.88 -18.80 10.37
C ARG A 85 -2.08 -19.19 11.62
N LEU A 86 -0.92 -18.59 11.84
CA LEU A 86 0.01 -18.92 12.94
C LEU A 86 -0.09 -17.95 14.13
N LEU A 87 -0.69 -16.78 13.94
CA LEU A 87 -0.80 -15.73 14.95
C LEU A 87 -2.09 -15.86 15.75
N SER A 88 -1.96 -15.97 17.08
CA SER A 88 -3.09 -15.91 17.99
C SER A 88 -3.65 -14.48 18.09
N ALA A 89 -4.93 -14.36 18.48
CA ALA A 89 -5.60 -13.06 18.68
C ALA A 89 -4.84 -12.13 19.64
N GLY A 90 -4.16 -12.69 20.65
CA GLY A 90 -3.31 -11.93 21.57
C GLY A 90 -2.10 -11.27 20.89
N ARG A 91 -1.41 -12.00 19.98
CA ARG A 91 -0.26 -11.47 19.23
C ARG A 91 -0.68 -10.40 18.22
N ILE A 92 -1.81 -10.59 17.54
CA ILE A 92 -2.39 -9.60 16.61
C ILE A 92 -2.71 -8.29 17.35
N LYS A 93 -3.27 -8.39 18.56
CA LYS A 93 -3.58 -7.22 19.40
C LYS A 93 -2.32 -6.49 19.86
N LEU A 94 -1.26 -7.23 20.22
CA LEU A 94 0.03 -6.63 20.57
C LEU A 94 0.65 -5.90 19.38
N LEU A 95 0.70 -6.53 18.20
CA LEU A 95 1.19 -5.90 16.97
C LEU A 95 0.42 -4.62 16.64
N SER A 96 -0.92 -4.66 16.76
CA SER A 96 -1.78 -3.51 16.52
C SER A 96 -1.48 -2.34 17.47
N ARG A 97 -1.20 -2.64 18.75
CA ARG A 97 -0.82 -1.63 19.74
C ARG A 97 0.55 -1.04 19.44
N ILE A 98 1.54 -1.87 19.12
CA ILE A 98 2.89 -1.41 18.77
C ILE A 98 2.84 -0.50 17.54
N SER A 99 2.18 -0.93 16.46
CA SER A 99 2.00 -0.13 15.25
C SER A 99 1.31 1.21 15.54
N GLY A 100 0.22 1.19 16.31
CA GLY A 100 -0.47 2.41 16.74
C GLY A 100 0.42 3.36 17.56
N SER A 101 1.21 2.81 18.50
CA SER A 101 2.15 3.61 19.30
C SER A 101 3.24 4.25 18.45
N PHE A 102 3.80 3.52 17.47
CA PHE A 102 4.76 4.09 16.52
C PHE A 102 4.16 5.23 15.70
N MET A 103 2.90 5.08 15.27
CA MET A 103 2.22 6.10 14.47
C MET A 103 1.92 7.36 15.29
N VAL A 104 1.48 7.23 16.54
CA VAL A 104 1.29 8.35 17.47
C VAL A 104 2.62 9.00 17.81
N GLY A 105 3.65 8.20 18.12
CA GLY A 105 4.99 8.69 18.42
C GLY A 105 5.59 9.47 17.25
N GLY A 106 5.47 8.95 16.03
CA GLY A 106 5.91 9.63 14.81
C GLY A 106 5.15 10.94 14.56
N GLY A 107 3.84 10.96 14.80
CA GLY A 107 3.02 12.17 14.69
C GLY A 107 3.42 13.25 15.71
N LEU A 108 3.63 12.87 16.97
CA LEU A 108 4.10 13.78 18.01
C LEU A 108 5.49 14.32 17.69
N TRP A 109 6.40 13.45 17.24
CA TRP A 109 7.74 13.87 16.83
C TRP A 109 7.71 14.86 15.67
N LEU A 110 6.87 14.62 14.66
CA LEU A 110 6.71 15.54 13.53
C LEU A 110 6.10 16.89 13.97
N ALA A 111 5.13 16.86 14.89
CA ALA A 111 4.53 18.09 15.42
C ALA A 111 5.57 18.92 16.20
N LEU A 112 6.39 18.26 17.01
CA LEU A 112 7.45 18.92 17.78
C LEU A 112 8.64 19.36 16.92
N SER A 113 8.95 18.65 15.83
CA SER A 113 10.04 19.03 14.91
C SER A 113 9.65 20.19 13.98
N LYS A 114 8.36 20.31 13.62
CA LYS A 114 7.83 21.47 12.88
C LYS A 114 7.55 22.69 13.76
N ALA A 115 7.45 22.52 15.08
CA ALA A 115 7.28 23.61 16.05
C ALA A 115 8.60 24.28 16.45
N LYS A 116 9.71 23.85 15.84
CA LYS A 116 11.06 24.37 16.04
C LYS A 116 11.55 25.00 14.75
#